data_AF-A0A7C1CIB7-F1
#
_entry.id   AF-A0A7C1CIB7-F1
#
_cell.length_a   1.000
_cell.length_b   1.000
_cell.length_c   1.000
_cell.angle_alpha   90.00
_cell.angle_beta   90.00
_cell.angle_gamma   90.00
#
_symmetry.space_group_name_H-M   'P 1'
#
loop_
_entity.id
_entity.type
_entity.pdbx_description
1 polymer ?
#
loop_
_entity_poly.entity_id
_entity_poly.type
_entity_poly.pdbx_seq_one_letter_code
_entity_poly.pdbx_strand_id
1 'polypeptide(L)' 'MGDAQKYRGKERAQEAMQKDCLADFEAELLKNKVIKKEDIEQTAEKITRELEEAVAFARQSPYPDVSEMLEGLYV' A
#
# COMPACT_ATOMS: atom_id res chain seq x y z
N MET A 1 8.29 -13.42 8.73
CA MET A 1 7.05 -12.91 9.33
C MET A 1 7.44 -12.01 10.49
N GLY A 2 7.24 -10.70 10.30
CA GLY A 2 7.49 -9.69 11.33
C GLY A 2 6.31 -9.63 12.30
N ASP A 3 6.64 -9.39 13.57
CA ASP A 3 5.78 -9.11 14.72
C ASP A 3 4.26 -9.38 14.58
N ALA A 4 3.78 -10.42 15.27
CA ALA A 4 2.37 -10.80 15.30
C ALA A 4 1.48 -9.86 16.15
N GLN A 5 2.02 -8.76 16.68
CA GLN A 5 1.31 -7.71 17.43
C GLN A 5 0.51 -8.24 18.62
N LYS A 6 0.94 -9.37 19.23
CA LYS A 6 0.25 -10.01 20.36
C LYS A 6 0.14 -9.12 21.61
N TYR A 7 0.96 -8.08 21.70
CA TYR A 7 0.93 -7.08 22.78
C TYR A 7 -0.16 -6.01 22.59
N ARG A 8 -0.76 -5.91 21.40
CA ARG A 8 -1.84 -4.95 21.11
C ARG A 8 -3.19 -5.66 21.26
N GLY A 9 -4.05 -5.15 22.12
CA GLY A 9 -5.42 -5.64 22.24
C GLY A 9 -6.17 -5.48 20.92
N LYS A 10 -6.91 -6.52 20.50
CA LYS A 10 -7.68 -6.52 19.23
C LYS A 10 -8.70 -5.39 19.16
N GLU A 11 -9.30 -5.05 20.29
CA GLU A 11 -10.27 -3.94 20.43
C GLU A 11 -9.65 -2.60 20.02
N ARG A 12 -8.45 -2.28 20.51
CA ARG A 12 -7.74 -1.04 20.16
C ARG A 12 -7.37 -0.94 18.68
N ALA A 13 -7.10 -2.09 18.04
CA ALA A 13 -6.85 -2.11 16.61
C ALA A 13 -8.15 -1.81 15.83
N GLN A 14 -9.28 -2.37 16.25
CA GLN A 14 -10.58 -2.10 15.66
C GLN A 14 -11.04 -0.65 15.88
N GLU A 15 -10.86 -0.10 17.07
CA GLU A 15 -11.13 1.32 17.35
C GLU A 15 -10.31 2.26 16.46
N ALA A 16 -9.06 1.89 16.17
CA ALA A 16 -8.20 2.65 15.28
C ALA A 16 -8.66 2.53 13.81
N MET A 17 -9.06 1.35 13.36
CA MET A 17 -9.62 1.15 12.02
C MET A 17 -10.93 1.93 11.80
N GLN A 18 -11.72 2.16 12.85
CA GLN A 18 -12.92 3.00 12.76
C GLN A 18 -12.60 4.49 12.59
N LYS A 19 -11.36 4.91 12.85
CA LYS A 19 -10.88 6.30 12.71
C LYS A 19 -10.00 6.44 11.47
N ASP A 20 -10.45 5.87 10.37
CA ASP A 20 -9.73 5.90 9.11
C ASP A 20 -9.91 7.27 8.43
N CYS A 21 -8.82 8.03 8.32
CA CYS A 21 -8.83 9.34 7.69
C CYS A 21 -9.13 9.27 6.18
N LEU A 22 -8.82 8.16 5.52
CA LEU A 22 -9.17 7.96 4.11
C LEU A 22 -10.67 7.80 3.94
N ALA A 23 -11.32 7.00 4.79
CA ALA A 23 -12.76 6.81 4.77
C ALA A 23 -13.52 8.12 5.05
N ASP A 24 -13.05 8.90 6.04
CA ASP A 24 -13.62 10.22 6.36
C ASP A 24 -13.51 11.18 5.17
N PHE A 25 -12.33 11.22 4.53
CA PHE A 25 -12.08 12.10 3.39
C PHE A 25 -12.88 11.70 2.14
N GLU A 26 -12.97 10.39 1.85
CA GLU A 26 -13.80 9.87 0.75
C GLU A 26 -15.28 10.27 0.94
N ALA A 27 -15.80 10.12 2.16
CA ALA A 27 -17.17 10.51 2.48
C ALA A 27 -17.40 12.01 2.29
N GLU A 28 -16.45 12.86 2.69
CA GLU A 28 -16.51 14.30 2.50
C GLU A 28 -16.51 14.69 1.01
N LEU A 29 -15.65 14.07 0.21
CA LEU A 29 -15.55 14.33 -1.24
C LEU A 29 -16.81 13.90 -1.99
N LEU A 30 -17.40 12.75 -1.63
CA LEU A 30 -18.67 12.28 -2.18
C LEU A 30 -19.84 13.22 -1.80
N LYS A 31 -19.90 13.64 -0.54
CA LYS A 31 -20.93 14.57 -0.04
C LYS A 31 -20.86 15.92 -0.79
N ASN A 32 -19.65 16.41 -1.02
CA ASN A 32 -19.40 17.67 -1.73
C ASN A 32 -19.46 17.52 -3.25
N LYS A 33 -19.77 16.32 -3.77
CA LYS A 33 -19.84 16.01 -5.21
C LYS A 33 -18.56 16.34 -5.97
N VAL A 34 -17.42 16.27 -5.30
CA VAL A 34 -16.10 16.51 -5.89
C VAL A 34 -15.67 15.31 -6.73
N ILE A 35 -16.03 14.11 -6.29
CA ILE A 35 -15.74 12.84 -6.98
C ILE A 35 -16.99 11.96 -7.01
N LYS A 36 -17.04 10.98 -7.92
CA LYS A 36 -18.07 9.94 -7.95
C LYS A 36 -17.51 8.62 -7.44
N LYS A 37 -18.40 7.70 -7.06
CA LYS A 37 -18.03 6.32 -6.72
C LYS A 37 -17.25 5.61 -7.82
N GLU A 38 -17.67 5.78 -9.07
CA GLU A 38 -16.97 5.21 -10.23
C GLU A 38 -15.52 5.71 -10.35
N ASP A 39 -15.23 6.97 -9.98
CA ASP A 39 -13.88 7.52 -10.02
C ASP A 39 -12.98 6.86 -8.96
N ILE A 40 -13.54 6.56 -7.78
CA ILE A 40 -12.85 5.85 -6.70
C ILE A 40 -12.53 4.42 -7.15
N GLU A 41 -13.51 3.71 -7.70
CA GLU A 41 -13.35 2.34 -8.19
C GLU A 41 -12.29 2.25 -9.31
N GLN A 42 -12.34 3.17 -10.28
CA GLN A 42 -11.32 3.25 -11.33
C GLN A 42 -9.91 3.52 -10.78
N THR A 43 -9.81 4.35 -9.74
CA THR A 43 -8.52 4.64 -9.10
C THR A 43 -7.99 3.41 -8.38
N ALA A 44 -8.85 2.68 -7.65
CA ALA A 44 -8.48 1.44 -6.98
C ALA A 44 -8.03 0.35 -7.97
N GLU A 45 -8.69 0.23 -9.12
CA GLU A 45 -8.31 -0.71 -10.18
C GLU A 45 -6.94 -0.36 -10.77
N LYS A 46 -6.70 0.93 -11.06
CA LYS A 46 -5.38 1.40 -11.55
C LYS A 46 -4.26 1.10 -10.57
N ILE A 47 -4.46 1.41 -9.28
CA ILE A 47 -3.47 1.14 -8.22
C ILE A 47 -3.21 -0.36 -8.10
N THR A 48 -4.26 -1.18 -8.16
CA THR A 48 -4.13 -2.65 -8.08
C THR A 48 -3.27 -3.16 -9.23
N ARG A 49 -3.53 -2.69 -10.45
CA ARG A 49 -2.75 -3.07 -11.62
C ARG A 49 -1.28 -2.62 -11.53
N GLU A 50 -1.04 -1.39 -11.11
CA GLU A 50 0.33 -0.88 -10.91
C GLU A 50 1.10 -1.72 -9.86
N LEU A 51 0.43 -2.11 -8.77
CA LEU A 51 1.00 -2.99 -7.75
C LEU A 51 1.31 -4.39 -8.30
N GLU A 52 0.40 -4.97 -9.09
CA GLU A 52 0.63 -6.28 -9.72
C GLU A 52 1.83 -6.24 -10.66
N GLU A 53 1.93 -5.21 -11.50
CA GLU A 53 3.05 -5.00 -12.41
C GLU A 53 4.37 -4.82 -11.63
N ALA A 54 4.37 -4.02 -10.55
CA ALA A 54 5.54 -3.81 -9.70
C ALA A 54 5.98 -5.10 -8.97
N VAL A 55 5.04 -5.88 -8.46
CA VAL A 55 5.32 -7.17 -7.80
C VAL A 55 5.83 -8.19 -8.82
N ALA A 56 5.25 -8.23 -10.02
CA ALA A 56 5.72 -9.10 -11.10
C ALA A 56 7.15 -8.75 -11.50
N PHE A 57 7.44 -7.46 -11.69
CA PHE A 57 8.79 -6.96 -11.96
C PHE A 57 9.77 -7.37 -10.86
N ALA A 58 9.45 -7.14 -9.59
CA ALA A 58 10.31 -7.48 -8.46
C ALA A 58 10.59 -9.00 -8.37
N ARG A 59 9.62 -9.85 -8.73
CA ARG A 59 9.79 -11.32 -8.71
C ARG A 59 10.52 -11.88 -9.93
N GLN A 60 10.38 -11.23 -11.08
CA GLN A 60 11.02 -11.64 -12.34
C GLN A 60 12.42 -11.04 -12.49
N SER A 61 12.73 -9.99 -11.72
CA SER A 61 14.05 -9.39 -11.70
C SER A 61 15.10 -10.44 -11.35
N PRO A 62 16.20 -10.53 -12.12
CA PRO A 62 17.27 -11.46 -11.80
C PRO A 62 17.89 -11.10 -10.46
N TYR A 63 18.49 -12.09 -9.82
CA TYR A 63 19.39 -11.82 -8.70
C TYR A 63 20.57 -10.97 -9.19
N PRO A 64 21.09 -10.05 -8.35
CA PRO A 64 22.28 -9.29 -8.69
C PRO A 64 23.47 -10.23 -8.89
N ASP A 65 24.43 -9.84 -9.74
CA ASP A 65 25.64 -10.62 -9.93
C ASP A 65 26.50 -10.60 -8.66
N VAL A 66 27.27 -11.67 -8.42
CA VAL A 66 28.16 -11.75 -7.25
C VAL A 66 29.23 -10.65 -7.27
N SER A 67 29.64 -10.19 -8.46
CA SER A 67 30.57 -9.08 -8.61
C SER A 67 30.01 -7.74 -8.14
N GLU A 68 28.68 -7.56 -8.17
CA GLU A 68 28.00 -6.35 -7.68
C GLU A 68 28.02 -6.25 -6.14
N MET A 69 28.45 -7.29 -5.42
CA MET A 69 28.48 -7.31 -3.95
C MET A 69 29.32 -6.19 -3.33
N LEU A 70 30.39 -5.75 -4.01
CA LEU A 70 31.32 -4.73 -3.52
C LEU A 70 31.07 -3.35 -4.15
N GLU A 71 30.11 -3.23 -5.07
CA GLU A 71 29.73 -1.96 -5.67
C GLU A 71 29.08 -1.04 -4.61
N GLY A 72 29.45 0.24 -4.61
CA GLY A 72 28.95 1.22 -3.62
C GLY A 72 29.64 1.20 -2.25
N LEU A 73 30.69 0.39 -2.06
CA LEU A 73 31.45 0.34 -0.80
C LEU A 73 32.34 1.57 -0.57
N TYR A 74 32.86 2.18 -1.64
CA TYR A 74 33.64 3.43 -1.62
C TYR A 74 33.14 4.39 -2.71
N VAL A 75 33.31 5.70 -2.49
CA VAL A 75 32.94 6.79 -3.41
C VAL A 75 34.17 7.28 -4.16
#